data_AF-A0A928J964-F1
#
_entry.id   AF-A0A928J964-F1
#
_cell.length_a   1.000
_cell.length_b   1.000
_cell.length_c   1.000
_cell.angle_alpha   90.00
_cell.angle_beta   90.00
_cell.angle_gamma   90.00
#
_symmetry.space_group_name_H-M   'P 1'
#
loop_
_entity.id
_entity.type
_entity.pdbx_description
1 polymer ?
#
loop_
_entity_poly.entity_id
_entity_poly.type
_entity_poly.pdbx_seq_one_letter_code
_entity_poly.pdbx_strand_id
1 'polypeptide(L)'
;FGSHDGIIVIAATNRPDILDPALLRPGRFDRQVTVNYPDINGREAILKVHAKNKPMEASVNLAAVAKTTAGFTGADLANLLNEAALLAARRGKSLIGMDDIEDAFIKVIAGPKKKSRAMKEREKKNTAYHEAGHAIIAHVLPTMDPVQQISIIPSGNALGYTLNPPTEDKYSVYKNELKEKISMLLGGRAAEEIIFGDVSGGASNDIQRATDIAKKMVTQLGMSSVLGLRAFGSDHGEVFLGRDFASSQDYSDETAAKIDAEIHAIITEAYERAKQILNDNIDKLHFIAEFLVKNEIMDGEQFKAAMEGTPTFEELEEMTAAKQRKSREENEERRRKQEEERRIREEEAKKAAEEDAKKKSRKTEGLSSETDFDDAESNTAETEVESIDASENSDYDDVTTEETSEEAQDLEIEESASDDEKKDDEP
;
A
#
# COMPACT_ATOMS: atom_id res chain seq x y z
N PHE A 1 29.40 19.57 35.59
CA PHE A 1 28.17 19.77 34.81
C PHE A 1 27.01 19.50 35.74
N GLY A 2 26.18 20.52 36.01
CA GLY A 2 25.14 20.46 37.03
C GLY A 2 24.07 19.43 36.67
N SER A 3 23.70 18.60 37.64
CA SER A 3 22.56 17.69 37.55
C SER A 3 21.28 18.54 37.55
N HIS A 4 20.72 18.79 36.37
CA HIS A 4 19.33 19.20 36.26
C HIS A 4 18.47 17.99 36.60
N ASP A 5 18.28 17.76 37.89
CA ASP A 5 17.47 16.66 38.42
C ASP A 5 16.04 16.82 37.88
N GLY A 6 15.57 15.82 37.11
CA GLY A 6 14.20 15.73 36.63
C GLY A 6 13.95 15.99 35.14
N ILE A 7 14.97 16.34 34.33
CA ILE A 7 14.79 16.52 32.87
C ILE A 7 15.12 15.21 32.14
N ILE A 8 14.17 14.71 31.36
CA ILE A 8 14.36 13.57 30.45
C ILE A 8 14.26 14.08 29.01
N VAL A 9 15.28 13.82 28.20
CA VAL A 9 15.31 14.17 26.77
C VAL A 9 15.11 12.90 25.94
N ILE A 10 14.13 12.93 25.02
CA ILE A 10 13.84 11.84 24.08
C ILE A 10 13.95 12.39 22.66
N ALA A 11 14.59 11.63 21.77
CA ALA A 11 14.70 11.94 20.35
C ALA A 11 14.42 10.68 19.52
N ALA A 12 13.98 10.86 18.26
CA ALA A 12 13.75 9.77 17.31
C ALA A 12 14.52 10.04 16.02
N THR A 13 15.13 9.01 15.44
CA THR A 13 15.79 9.05 14.13
C THR A 13 15.60 7.74 13.40
N ASN A 14 15.46 7.80 12.07
CA ASN A 14 15.48 6.62 11.20
C ASN A 14 16.92 6.25 10.77
N ARG A 15 17.89 7.11 11.06
CA ARG A 15 19.29 6.95 10.67
C ARG A 15 20.21 7.17 11.88
N PRO A 16 20.35 6.16 12.77
CA PRO A 16 21.29 6.25 13.89
C PRO A 16 22.76 6.23 13.42
N ASP A 17 23.03 5.73 12.22
CA ASP A 17 24.33 5.63 11.56
C ASP A 17 24.98 7.00 11.27
N ILE A 18 24.17 8.01 10.93
CA ILE A 18 24.67 9.37 10.62
C ILE A 18 24.82 10.27 11.82
N LEU A 19 24.38 9.83 13.00
CA LEU A 19 24.48 10.65 14.20
C LEU A 19 25.94 10.78 14.63
N ASP A 20 26.33 11.98 15.07
CA ASP A 20 27.64 12.20 15.66
C ASP A 20 27.82 11.23 16.85
N PRO A 21 28.85 10.36 16.84
CA PRO A 21 29.12 9.43 17.94
C PRO A 21 29.25 10.11 19.31
N ALA A 22 29.57 11.40 19.34
CA ALA A 22 29.60 12.19 20.57
C ALA A 22 28.22 12.29 21.25
N LEU A 23 27.11 12.27 20.51
CA LEU A 23 25.76 12.32 21.06
C LEU A 23 25.38 11.01 21.77
N LEU A 24 25.96 9.88 21.36
CA LEU A 24 25.67 8.55 21.88
C LEU A 24 26.50 8.17 23.11
N ARG A 25 27.36 9.07 23.60
CA ARG A 25 28.21 8.83 24.76
C ARG A 25 27.41 8.86 26.07
N PRO A 26 27.83 8.10 27.11
CA PRO A 26 27.22 8.11 28.44
C PRO A 26 26.94 9.51 28.98
N GLY A 27 25.74 9.73 29.54
CA GLY A 27 25.29 11.03 30.04
C GLY A 27 24.66 11.97 29.00
N ARG A 28 24.41 11.46 27.78
CA ARG A 28 23.68 12.15 26.69
C ARG A 28 22.55 11.23 26.18
N PHE A 29 22.57 10.81 24.92
CA PHE A 29 21.68 9.77 24.41
C PHE A 29 22.33 8.39 24.59
N ASP A 30 22.47 7.98 25.84
CA ASP A 30 23.15 6.73 26.21
C ASP A 30 22.25 5.49 26.20
N ARG A 31 20.93 5.69 26.06
CA ARG A 31 19.95 4.62 25.87
C ARG A 31 19.33 4.70 24.48
N GLN A 32 19.39 3.59 23.76
CA GLN A 32 18.75 3.42 22.48
C GLN A 32 17.63 2.39 22.62
N VAL A 33 16.44 2.75 22.16
CA VAL A 33 15.29 1.85 22.10
C VAL A 33 14.87 1.78 20.64
N THR A 34 15.14 0.65 20.01
CA THR A 34 14.76 0.42 18.62
C THR A 34 13.28 0.08 18.55
N VAL A 35 12.52 0.88 17.80
CA VAL A 35 11.12 0.60 17.48
C VAL A 35 11.08 -0.11 16.13
N ASN A 36 10.88 -1.43 16.17
CA ASN A 36 10.80 -2.24 14.95
C ASN A 36 9.42 -2.13 14.30
N TYR A 37 9.33 -2.60 13.06
CA TYR A 37 8.05 -2.79 12.38
C TYR A 37 7.15 -3.73 13.21
N PRO A 38 5.83 -3.47 13.24
CA PRO A 38 4.89 -4.30 13.98
C PRO A 38 4.78 -5.71 13.38
N ASP A 39 4.70 -6.72 14.25
CA ASP A 39 4.34 -8.09 13.89
C ASP A 39 2.83 -8.20 13.57
N ILE A 40 2.35 -9.36 13.11
CA ILE A 40 0.92 -9.57 12.80
C ILE A 40 0.01 -9.13 13.95
N ASN A 41 0.34 -9.50 15.19
CA ASN A 41 -0.48 -9.14 16.36
C ASN A 41 -0.45 -7.63 16.64
N GLY A 42 0.71 -7.01 16.50
CA GLY A 42 0.90 -5.57 16.60
C GLY A 42 0.12 -4.82 15.53
N ARG A 43 0.13 -5.29 14.27
CA ARG A 43 -0.67 -4.73 13.18
C ARG A 43 -2.16 -4.84 13.47
N GLU A 44 -2.63 -5.98 13.95
CA GLU A 44 -4.04 -6.15 14.36
C GLU A 44 -4.42 -5.20 15.50
N ALA A 45 -3.54 -5.04 16.52
CA ALA A 45 -3.79 -4.11 17.63
C ALA A 45 -3.85 -2.65 17.16
N ILE A 46 -2.95 -2.24 16.27
CA ILE A 46 -2.93 -0.91 15.66
C ILE A 46 -4.20 -0.69 14.84
N LEU A 47 -4.58 -1.64 14.00
CA LEU A 47 -5.83 -1.59 13.23
C LEU A 47 -7.05 -1.44 14.14
N LYS A 48 -7.11 -2.18 15.26
CA LYS A 48 -8.18 -2.05 16.26
C LYS A 48 -8.26 -0.64 16.85
N VAL A 49 -7.12 0.00 17.13
CA VAL A 49 -7.08 1.38 17.64
C VAL A 49 -7.64 2.35 16.60
N HIS A 50 -7.18 2.26 15.35
CA HIS A 50 -7.62 3.14 14.28
C HIS A 50 -9.05 2.84 13.77
N ALA A 51 -9.57 1.64 14.04
CA ALA A 51 -10.94 1.25 13.72
C ALA A 51 -11.99 1.81 14.70
N LYS A 52 -11.63 2.17 15.95
CA LYS A 52 -12.60 2.56 17.00
C LYS A 52 -13.58 3.66 16.58
N ASN A 53 -13.12 4.64 15.81
CA ASN A 53 -13.92 5.78 15.37
C ASN A 53 -14.43 5.63 13.92
N LYS A 54 -14.40 4.41 13.37
CA LYS A 54 -14.79 4.13 11.99
C LYS A 54 -15.88 3.06 11.97
N PRO A 55 -17.08 3.34 11.44
CA PRO A 55 -18.12 2.35 11.37
C PRO A 55 -17.77 1.29 10.31
N MET A 56 -17.73 0.01 10.71
CA MET A 56 -17.35 -1.11 9.84
C MET A 56 -18.51 -2.11 9.72
N GLU A 57 -18.55 -2.84 8.59
CA GLU A 57 -19.45 -3.97 8.40
C GLU A 57 -19.08 -5.14 9.32
N ALA A 58 -20.05 -6.00 9.62
CA ALA A 58 -19.81 -7.18 10.47
C ALA A 58 -18.90 -8.22 9.80
N SER A 59 -18.76 -8.13 8.48
CA SER A 59 -17.90 -8.96 7.64
C SER A 59 -16.41 -8.64 7.78
N VAL A 60 -16.05 -7.47 8.32
CA VAL A 60 -14.66 -6.99 8.36
C VAL A 60 -13.82 -7.79 9.36
N ASN A 61 -12.78 -8.46 8.85
CA ASN A 61 -11.84 -9.21 9.65
C ASN A 61 -10.48 -8.50 9.71
N LEU A 62 -10.24 -7.73 10.77
CA LEU A 62 -8.97 -7.01 10.95
C LEU A 62 -7.75 -7.94 11.11
N ALA A 63 -7.93 -9.17 11.59
CA ALA A 63 -6.84 -10.14 11.67
C ALA A 63 -6.43 -10.63 10.28
N ALA A 64 -7.38 -10.75 9.34
CA ALA A 64 -7.06 -11.02 7.94
C ALA A 64 -6.28 -9.85 7.33
N VAL A 65 -6.73 -8.60 7.55
CA VAL A 65 -6.04 -7.38 7.08
C VAL A 65 -4.62 -7.27 7.66
N ALA A 66 -4.42 -7.64 8.92
CA ALA A 66 -3.10 -7.65 9.54
C ALA A 66 -2.12 -8.62 8.86
N LYS A 67 -2.60 -9.76 8.35
CA LYS A 67 -1.79 -10.70 7.57
C LYS A 67 -1.43 -10.12 6.20
N THR A 68 -2.37 -9.45 5.54
CA THR A 68 -2.14 -8.89 4.20
C THR A 68 -1.18 -7.71 4.18
N THR A 69 -1.08 -6.98 5.29
CA THR A 69 -0.31 -5.75 5.46
C THR A 69 1.11 -6.00 6.01
N ALA A 70 1.73 -7.13 5.65
CA ALA A 70 3.11 -7.42 6.04
C ALA A 70 4.05 -6.28 5.62
N GLY A 71 4.87 -5.81 6.57
CA GLY A 71 5.79 -4.67 6.35
C GLY A 71 5.16 -3.29 6.51
N PHE A 72 3.87 -3.16 6.82
CA PHE A 72 3.25 -1.86 7.08
C PHE A 72 3.64 -1.31 8.44
N THR A 73 3.91 0.00 8.51
CA THR A 73 4.06 0.73 9.76
C THR A 73 2.70 1.11 10.34
N GLY A 74 2.68 1.62 11.58
CA GLY A 74 1.45 2.12 12.18
C GLY A 74 0.80 3.27 11.39
N ALA A 75 1.61 4.12 10.76
CA ALA A 75 1.13 5.19 9.90
C ALA A 75 0.48 4.64 8.62
N ASP A 76 1.07 3.60 8.02
CA ASP A 76 0.52 2.97 6.81
C ASP A 76 -0.83 2.29 7.08
N LEU A 77 -0.96 1.61 8.23
CA LEU A 77 -2.23 1.01 8.66
C LEU A 77 -3.31 2.06 8.94
N ALA A 78 -2.94 3.18 9.55
CA ALA A 78 -3.86 4.29 9.76
C ALA A 78 -4.32 4.89 8.43
N ASN A 79 -3.40 5.08 7.49
CA ASN A 79 -3.69 5.57 6.14
C ASN A 79 -4.59 4.60 5.37
N LEU A 80 -4.34 3.29 5.46
CA LEU A 80 -5.17 2.25 4.86
C LEU A 80 -6.64 2.36 5.29
N LEU A 81 -6.91 2.46 6.60
CA LEU A 81 -8.28 2.60 7.10
C LEU A 81 -8.92 3.96 6.77
N ASN A 82 -8.12 5.00 6.58
CA ASN A 82 -8.61 6.29 6.09
C ASN A 82 -9.02 6.20 4.62
N GLU A 83 -8.19 5.59 3.78
CA GLU A 83 -8.48 5.36 2.37
C GLU A 83 -9.70 4.46 2.18
N ALA A 84 -9.84 3.41 2.98
CA ALA A 84 -11.03 2.56 2.99
C ALA A 84 -12.31 3.35 3.33
N ALA A 85 -12.23 4.24 4.32
CA ALA A 85 -13.34 5.12 4.68
C ALA A 85 -13.72 6.09 3.55
N LEU A 86 -12.73 6.66 2.86
CA LEU A 86 -12.95 7.54 1.72
C LEU A 86 -13.58 6.80 0.53
N LEU A 87 -13.17 5.56 0.28
CA LEU A 87 -13.76 4.71 -0.76
C LEU A 87 -15.21 4.35 -0.44
N ALA A 88 -15.50 3.95 0.80
CA ALA A 88 -16.85 3.66 1.27
C ALA A 88 -17.76 4.90 1.12
N ALA A 89 -17.29 6.07 1.58
CA ALA A 89 -18.03 7.33 1.44
C ALA A 89 -18.29 7.70 -0.02
N ARG A 90 -17.30 7.52 -0.92
CA ARG A 90 -17.47 7.77 -2.36
C ARG A 90 -18.51 6.84 -2.99
N ARG A 91 -18.68 5.64 -2.47
CA ARG A 91 -19.71 4.67 -2.88
C ARG A 91 -21.07 4.94 -2.23
N GLY A 92 -21.20 5.97 -1.39
CA GLY A 92 -22.41 6.27 -0.64
C GLY A 92 -22.72 5.25 0.46
N LYS A 93 -21.72 4.48 0.89
CA LYS A 93 -21.87 3.52 2.01
C LYS A 93 -21.77 4.25 3.35
N SER A 94 -22.50 3.76 4.35
CA SER A 94 -22.46 4.23 5.75
C SER A 94 -21.51 3.41 6.61
N LEU A 95 -21.13 2.21 6.16
CA LEU A 95 -20.19 1.28 6.78
C LEU A 95 -19.02 1.02 5.84
N ILE A 96 -17.83 0.80 6.41
CA ILE A 96 -16.65 0.35 5.68
C ILE A 96 -16.71 -1.17 5.58
N GLY A 97 -16.76 -1.70 4.35
CA GLY A 97 -16.72 -3.13 4.08
C GLY A 97 -15.31 -3.67 3.88
N MET A 98 -15.19 -5.00 3.85
CA MET A 98 -13.92 -5.67 3.55
C MET A 98 -13.42 -5.32 2.14
N ASP A 99 -14.35 -5.20 1.19
CA ASP A 99 -14.09 -4.80 -0.20
C ASP A 99 -13.52 -3.38 -0.30
N ASP A 100 -13.92 -2.47 0.59
CA ASP A 100 -13.37 -1.12 0.66
C ASP A 100 -11.94 -1.11 1.21
N ILE A 101 -11.62 -2.01 2.15
CA ILE A 101 -10.28 -2.17 2.72
C ILE A 101 -9.33 -2.81 1.70
N GLU A 102 -9.78 -3.84 0.99
CA GLU A 102 -9.01 -4.50 -0.07
C GLU A 102 -8.69 -3.51 -1.21
N ASP A 103 -9.69 -2.75 -1.65
CA ASP A 103 -9.47 -1.71 -2.68
C ASP A 103 -8.56 -0.58 -2.20
N ALA A 104 -8.65 -0.20 -0.92
CA ALA A 104 -7.73 0.77 -0.33
C ALA A 104 -6.30 0.23 -0.27
N PHE A 105 -6.13 -1.05 0.08
CA PHE A 105 -4.83 -1.71 0.13
C PHE A 105 -4.16 -1.71 -1.26
N ILE A 106 -4.91 -2.09 -2.30
CA ILE A 106 -4.43 -2.04 -3.68
C ILE A 106 -4.06 -0.60 -4.07
N LYS A 107 -4.87 0.39 -3.68
CA LYS A 107 -4.57 1.81 -3.95
C LYS A 107 -3.29 2.27 -3.27
N VAL A 108 -3.03 1.85 -2.03
CA VAL A 108 -1.83 2.22 -1.27
C VAL A 108 -0.57 1.60 -1.88
N ILE A 109 -0.63 0.34 -2.31
CA ILE A 109 0.55 -0.37 -2.85
C ILE A 109 0.79 -0.06 -4.33
N ALA A 110 -0.25 -0.20 -5.15
CA ALA A 110 -0.15 -0.13 -6.61
C ALA A 110 -0.60 1.21 -7.17
N GLY A 111 -1.22 2.09 -6.38
CA GLY A 111 -1.81 3.33 -6.86
C GLY A 111 -3.25 3.17 -7.38
N PRO A 112 -3.90 4.26 -7.82
CA PRO A 112 -5.31 4.25 -8.17
C PRO A 112 -5.62 3.41 -9.43
N LYS A 113 -6.77 2.72 -9.42
CA LYS A 113 -7.32 1.97 -10.56
C LYS A 113 -7.59 2.92 -11.74
N LYS A 114 -7.05 2.62 -12.92
CA LYS A 114 -7.22 3.43 -14.14
C LYS A 114 -8.38 2.91 -14.99
N LYS A 115 -9.61 3.36 -14.69
CA LYS A 115 -10.82 2.96 -15.45
C LYS A 115 -10.89 3.52 -16.88
N SER A 116 -10.15 4.60 -17.20
CA SER A 116 -10.25 5.30 -18.48
C SER A 116 -9.42 4.69 -19.61
N ARG A 117 -8.53 3.73 -19.32
CA ARG A 117 -7.74 3.06 -20.35
C ARG A 117 -8.52 1.85 -20.85
N ALA A 118 -9.31 2.06 -21.91
CA ALA A 118 -9.96 0.96 -22.62
C ALA A 118 -8.89 0.03 -23.20
N MET A 119 -8.64 -1.11 -22.54
CA MET A 119 -7.78 -2.16 -23.06
C MET A 119 -8.46 -2.85 -24.24
N LYS A 120 -7.69 -3.18 -25.28
CA LYS A 120 -8.22 -3.99 -26.39
C LYS A 120 -8.55 -5.39 -25.87
N GLU A 121 -9.54 -6.07 -26.47
CA GLU A 121 -9.93 -7.42 -26.04
C GLU A 121 -8.75 -8.41 -26.03
N ARG A 122 -7.85 -8.31 -27.01
CA ARG A 122 -6.63 -9.13 -27.05
C ARG A 122 -5.71 -8.87 -25.86
N GLU A 123 -5.50 -7.61 -25.49
CA GLU A 123 -4.69 -7.24 -24.32
C GLU A 123 -5.35 -7.70 -23.03
N LYS A 124 -6.67 -7.53 -22.91
CA LYS A 124 -7.46 -8.01 -21.76
C LYS A 124 -7.34 -9.52 -21.60
N LYS A 125 -7.42 -10.27 -22.71
CA LYS A 125 -7.23 -11.73 -22.72
C LYS A 125 -5.80 -12.09 -22.33
N ASN A 126 -4.79 -11.45 -22.91
CA ASN A 126 -3.38 -11.72 -22.57
C ASN A 126 -3.12 -11.52 -21.07
N THR A 127 -3.56 -10.39 -20.49
CA THR A 127 -3.45 -10.11 -19.06
C THR A 127 -4.19 -11.17 -18.23
N ALA A 128 -5.38 -11.61 -18.64
CA ALA A 128 -6.11 -12.65 -17.92
C ALA A 128 -5.36 -13.98 -17.84
N TYR A 129 -4.76 -14.44 -18.95
CA TYR A 129 -3.93 -15.64 -18.93
C TYR A 129 -2.64 -15.44 -18.15
N HIS A 130 -2.04 -14.25 -18.21
CA HIS A 130 -0.85 -13.91 -17.44
C HIS A 130 -1.09 -14.01 -15.93
N GLU A 131 -2.13 -13.34 -15.42
CA GLU A 131 -2.49 -13.35 -14.00
C GLU A 131 -2.96 -14.74 -13.54
N ALA A 132 -3.75 -15.43 -14.36
CA ALA A 132 -4.15 -16.81 -14.07
C ALA A 132 -2.94 -17.75 -13.97
N GLY A 133 -1.90 -17.52 -14.78
CA GLY A 133 -0.64 -18.26 -14.74
C GLY A 133 0.07 -18.13 -13.39
N HIS A 134 0.20 -16.91 -12.87
CA HIS A 134 0.75 -16.68 -11.53
C HIS A 134 -0.09 -17.36 -10.45
N ALA A 135 -1.41 -17.20 -10.50
CA ALA A 135 -2.32 -17.71 -9.48
C ALA A 135 -2.32 -19.23 -9.38
N ILE A 136 -2.37 -19.94 -10.52
CA ILE A 136 -2.37 -21.42 -10.55
C ILE A 136 -1.06 -21.95 -9.99
N ILE A 137 0.08 -21.38 -10.40
CA ILE A 137 1.38 -21.84 -9.89
C ILE A 137 1.49 -21.57 -8.38
N ALA A 138 1.04 -20.40 -7.91
CA ALA A 138 1.00 -20.09 -6.48
C ALA A 138 0.12 -21.08 -5.69
N HIS A 139 -0.97 -21.58 -6.28
CA HIS A 139 -1.84 -22.56 -5.62
C HIS A 139 -1.25 -23.97 -5.57
N VAL A 140 -0.57 -24.40 -6.65
CA VAL A 140 -0.03 -25.76 -6.78
C VAL A 140 1.25 -25.94 -5.97
N LEU A 141 2.06 -24.87 -5.82
CA LEU A 141 3.33 -24.94 -5.12
C LEU A 141 3.13 -24.87 -3.58
N PRO A 142 3.69 -25.82 -2.81
CA PRO A 142 3.36 -25.99 -1.40
C PRO A 142 3.95 -24.90 -0.49
N THR A 143 5.02 -24.21 -0.90
CA THR A 143 5.64 -23.17 -0.06
C THR A 143 5.04 -21.78 -0.28
N MET A 144 4.18 -21.63 -1.28
CA MET A 144 3.59 -20.35 -1.67
C MET A 144 2.38 -20.01 -0.81
N ASP A 145 2.21 -18.72 -0.55
CA ASP A 145 1.05 -18.19 0.16
C ASP A 145 -0.21 -18.26 -0.72
N PRO A 146 -1.41 -18.46 -0.11
CA PRO A 146 -2.65 -18.62 -0.84
C PRO A 146 -3.04 -17.33 -1.58
N VAL A 147 -3.60 -17.51 -2.78
CA VAL A 147 -4.13 -16.42 -3.60
C VAL A 147 -5.38 -15.83 -2.92
N GLN A 148 -5.36 -14.51 -2.71
CA GLN A 148 -6.49 -13.77 -2.14
C GLN A 148 -7.32 -13.05 -3.18
N GLN A 149 -6.71 -12.58 -4.26
CA GLN A 149 -7.44 -11.88 -5.32
C GLN A 149 -6.63 -11.90 -6.61
N ILE A 150 -7.32 -12.00 -7.74
CA ILE A 150 -6.76 -11.86 -9.07
C ILE A 150 -7.53 -10.76 -9.79
N SER A 151 -6.83 -9.82 -10.43
CA SER A 151 -7.45 -8.69 -11.12
C SER A 151 -6.72 -8.34 -12.40
N ILE A 152 -7.47 -8.15 -13.47
CA ILE A 152 -6.94 -7.65 -14.75
C ILE A 152 -7.21 -6.15 -14.95
N ILE A 153 -7.64 -5.46 -13.88
CA ILE A 153 -7.84 -4.01 -13.91
C ILE A 153 -6.50 -3.32 -13.68
N PRO A 154 -6.04 -2.48 -14.63
CA PRO A 154 -4.77 -1.77 -14.50
C PRO A 154 -4.76 -0.84 -13.28
N SER A 155 -3.69 -0.95 -12.49
CA SER A 155 -3.48 -0.19 -11.24
C SER A 155 -2.05 0.35 -11.22
N GLY A 156 -1.92 1.68 -11.11
CA GLY A 156 -0.63 2.38 -11.27
C GLY A 156 0.09 2.05 -12.57
N ASN A 157 1.22 1.34 -12.46
CA ASN A 157 2.06 0.91 -13.59
C ASN A 157 1.81 -0.55 -14.00
N ALA A 158 1.04 -1.32 -13.23
CA ALA A 158 0.73 -2.71 -13.54
C ALA A 158 -0.54 -2.83 -14.40
N LEU A 159 -0.55 -3.78 -15.35
CA LEU A 159 -1.70 -4.05 -16.22
C LEU A 159 -2.71 -5.02 -15.58
N GLY A 160 -2.26 -5.82 -14.63
CA GLY A 160 -3.03 -6.72 -13.77
C GLY A 160 -2.22 -7.00 -12.51
N TYR A 161 -2.80 -7.77 -11.59
CA TYR A 161 -2.07 -8.30 -10.44
C TYR A 161 -2.73 -9.55 -9.87
N THR A 162 -1.89 -10.40 -9.30
CA THR A 162 -2.26 -11.53 -8.46
C THR A 162 -1.78 -11.25 -7.04
N LEU A 163 -2.70 -11.19 -6.08
CA LEU A 163 -2.40 -10.86 -4.70
C LEU A 163 -2.33 -12.12 -3.84
N ASN A 164 -1.13 -12.42 -3.34
CA ASN A 164 -0.82 -13.54 -2.45
C ASN A 164 0.05 -13.06 -1.27
N PRO A 165 -0.55 -12.35 -0.29
CA PRO A 165 0.23 -11.79 0.79
C PRO A 165 0.65 -12.89 1.78
N PRO A 166 1.78 -12.70 2.50
CA PRO A 166 2.28 -13.70 3.44
C PRO A 166 1.27 -14.08 4.52
N THR A 167 1.14 -15.38 4.82
CA THR A 167 0.29 -15.81 5.95
C THR A 167 0.94 -15.59 7.31
N GLU A 168 2.27 -15.58 7.34
CA GLU A 168 3.10 -15.50 8.53
C GLU A 168 4.28 -14.54 8.31
N ASP A 169 4.68 -13.82 9.36
CA ASP A 169 5.89 -13.00 9.33
C ASP A 169 7.12 -13.93 9.43
N LYS A 170 7.71 -14.29 8.28
CA LYS A 170 8.87 -15.18 8.20
C LYS A 170 10.17 -14.40 8.40
N TYR A 171 11.02 -14.90 9.31
CA TYR A 171 12.39 -14.38 9.52
C TYR A 171 13.46 -15.12 8.70
N SER A 172 13.10 -16.26 8.11
CA SER A 172 14.02 -17.11 7.37
C SER A 172 13.43 -17.47 6.02
N VAL A 173 14.30 -17.61 5.02
CA VAL A 173 13.92 -17.94 3.65
C VAL A 173 14.69 -19.18 3.20
N TYR A 174 13.98 -20.18 2.69
CA TYR A 174 14.57 -21.46 2.32
C TYR A 174 14.85 -21.57 0.81
N LYS A 175 15.83 -22.40 0.42
CA LYS A 175 16.21 -22.60 -0.98
C LYS A 175 15.04 -23.02 -1.88
N ASN A 176 14.22 -23.97 -1.42
CA ASN A 176 13.08 -24.46 -2.20
C ASN A 176 12.00 -23.38 -2.35
N GLU A 177 11.74 -22.60 -1.29
CA GLU A 177 10.80 -21.48 -1.33
C GLU A 177 11.21 -20.41 -2.35
N LEU A 178 12.52 -20.10 -2.44
CA LEU A 178 13.03 -19.20 -3.48
C LEU A 178 12.88 -19.77 -4.89
N LYS A 179 13.17 -21.06 -5.09
CA LYS A 179 12.95 -21.72 -6.39
C LYS A 179 11.49 -21.68 -6.81
N GLU A 180 10.58 -21.96 -5.87
CA GLU A 180 9.14 -21.92 -6.10
C GLU A 180 8.65 -20.49 -6.37
N LYS A 181 9.20 -19.50 -5.66
CA LYS A 181 8.91 -18.07 -5.91
C LYS A 181 9.36 -17.63 -7.30
N ILE A 182 10.54 -18.07 -7.76
CA ILE A 182 11.00 -17.84 -9.14
C ILE A 182 10.03 -18.49 -10.14
N SER A 183 9.62 -19.74 -9.89
CA SER A 183 8.68 -20.46 -10.76
C SER A 183 7.34 -19.72 -10.87
N MET A 184 6.81 -19.22 -9.75
CA MET A 184 5.60 -18.40 -9.71
C MET A 184 5.76 -17.08 -10.48
N LEU A 185 6.88 -16.36 -10.31
CA LEU A 185 7.15 -15.11 -11.05
C LEU A 185 7.24 -15.35 -12.57
N LEU A 186 7.71 -16.50 -13.00
CA LEU A 186 7.78 -16.82 -14.44
C LEU A 186 6.47 -17.39 -14.99
N GLY A 187 5.45 -17.53 -14.14
CA GLY A 187 4.15 -18.10 -14.50
C GLY A 187 3.38 -17.35 -15.56
N GLY A 188 3.30 -16.02 -15.45
CA GLY A 188 2.59 -15.20 -16.43
C GLY A 188 3.20 -15.30 -17.82
N ARG A 189 4.54 -15.27 -17.91
CA ARG A 189 5.28 -15.48 -19.16
C ARG A 189 5.04 -16.88 -19.75
N ALA A 190 5.07 -17.91 -18.90
CA ALA A 190 4.83 -19.29 -19.34
C ALA A 190 3.41 -19.49 -19.87
N ALA A 191 2.41 -18.88 -19.21
CA ALA A 191 1.02 -18.93 -19.65
C ALA A 191 0.84 -18.25 -21.02
N GLU A 192 1.49 -17.11 -21.24
CA GLU A 192 1.46 -16.44 -22.55
C GLU A 192 2.04 -17.31 -23.66
N GLU A 193 3.22 -17.91 -23.43
CA GLU A 193 3.87 -18.77 -24.42
C GLU A 193 3.02 -20.00 -24.78
N ILE A 194 2.44 -20.68 -23.78
CA ILE A 194 1.63 -21.89 -23.99
C ILE A 194 0.37 -21.57 -24.81
N ILE A 195 -0.29 -20.44 -24.52
CA ILE A 195 -1.62 -20.15 -25.04
C ILE A 195 -1.57 -19.37 -26.35
N PHE A 196 -0.65 -18.42 -26.47
CA PHE A 196 -0.56 -17.52 -27.63
C PHE A 196 0.58 -17.88 -28.58
N GLY A 197 1.56 -18.69 -28.15
CA GLY A 197 2.76 -19.00 -28.93
C GLY A 197 3.66 -17.77 -29.16
N ASP A 198 3.34 -16.65 -28.52
CA ASP A 198 4.02 -15.37 -28.58
C ASP A 198 3.98 -14.75 -27.19
N VAL A 199 4.94 -13.87 -26.92
CA VAL A 199 5.28 -13.45 -25.58
C VAL A 199 5.37 -11.94 -25.47
N SER A 200 4.79 -11.39 -24.42
CA SER A 200 4.68 -9.95 -24.23
C SER A 200 5.90 -9.36 -23.49
N GLY A 201 6.07 -8.03 -23.60
CA GLY A 201 6.98 -7.27 -22.76
C GLY A 201 6.46 -7.01 -21.33
N GLY A 202 5.22 -7.43 -21.02
CA GLY A 202 4.58 -7.25 -19.72
C GLY A 202 5.28 -8.01 -18.59
N ALA A 203 5.89 -9.16 -18.91
CA ALA A 203 6.62 -10.00 -17.96
C ALA A 203 8.01 -9.45 -17.53
N SER A 204 8.41 -8.26 -18.00
CA SER A 204 9.75 -7.72 -17.75
C SER A 204 10.06 -7.53 -16.27
N ASN A 205 9.11 -7.01 -15.49
CA ASN A 205 9.26 -6.85 -14.04
C ASN A 205 9.39 -8.20 -13.31
N ASP A 206 8.65 -9.22 -13.74
CA ASP A 206 8.72 -10.53 -13.08
C ASP A 206 10.01 -11.27 -13.41
N ILE A 207 10.49 -11.14 -14.66
CA ILE A 207 11.81 -11.64 -15.08
C ILE A 207 12.93 -10.95 -14.29
N GLN A 208 12.86 -9.63 -14.12
CA GLN A 208 13.84 -8.88 -13.32
C GLN A 208 13.87 -9.39 -11.87
N ARG A 209 12.69 -9.51 -11.24
CA ARG A 209 12.58 -10.02 -9.86
C ARG A 209 13.07 -11.46 -9.73
N ALA A 210 12.71 -12.33 -10.68
CA ALA A 210 13.18 -13.70 -10.73
C ALA A 210 14.71 -13.77 -10.83
N THR A 211 15.30 -12.91 -11.67
CA THR A 211 16.75 -12.79 -11.86
C THR A 211 17.44 -12.29 -10.60
N ASP A 212 16.88 -11.29 -9.92
CA ASP A 212 17.45 -10.75 -8.68
C ASP A 212 17.43 -11.78 -7.55
N ILE A 213 16.36 -12.58 -7.45
CA ILE A 213 16.28 -13.69 -6.48
C ILE A 213 17.33 -14.75 -6.82
N ALA A 214 17.41 -15.19 -8.08
CA ALA A 214 18.40 -16.18 -8.50
C ALA A 214 19.83 -15.69 -8.26
N LYS A 215 20.11 -14.42 -8.55
CA LYS A 215 21.40 -13.78 -8.26
C LYS A 215 21.71 -13.82 -6.77
N LYS A 216 20.78 -13.41 -5.89
CA LYS A 216 20.97 -13.48 -4.43
C LYS A 216 21.17 -14.90 -3.93
N MET A 217 20.45 -15.88 -4.48
CA MET A 217 20.64 -17.30 -4.16
C MET A 217 22.08 -17.74 -4.41
N VAL A 218 22.64 -17.34 -5.55
CA VAL A 218 23.98 -17.74 -5.97
C VAL A 218 25.07 -16.95 -5.24
N THR A 219 24.91 -15.63 -5.13
CA THR A 219 26.00 -14.74 -4.67
C THR A 219 25.99 -14.48 -3.17
N GLN A 220 24.84 -14.36 -2.52
CA GLN A 220 24.74 -13.95 -1.12
C GLN A 220 24.36 -15.10 -0.18
N LEU A 221 23.47 -15.99 -0.64
CA LEU A 221 22.90 -17.04 0.19
C LEU A 221 23.66 -18.39 0.10
N GLY A 222 24.67 -18.49 -0.77
CA GLY A 222 25.48 -19.71 -0.94
C GLY A 222 24.65 -20.93 -1.36
N MET A 223 23.57 -20.73 -2.11
CA MET A 223 22.61 -21.78 -2.48
C MET A 223 22.98 -22.51 -3.78
N SER A 224 24.13 -22.22 -4.38
CA SER A 224 24.68 -22.95 -5.53
C SER A 224 25.58 -24.10 -5.08
N SER A 225 25.37 -25.30 -5.63
CA SER A 225 26.27 -26.44 -5.42
C SER A 225 27.60 -26.31 -6.16
N VAL A 226 27.64 -25.48 -7.21
CA VAL A 226 28.83 -25.28 -8.05
C VAL A 226 29.78 -24.28 -7.40
N LEU A 227 29.25 -23.17 -6.89
CA LEU A 227 30.04 -22.07 -6.30
C LEU A 227 30.25 -22.21 -4.78
N GLY A 228 29.44 -23.04 -4.12
CA GLY A 228 29.60 -23.38 -2.70
C GLY A 228 29.15 -22.27 -1.73
N LEU A 229 29.56 -22.42 -0.47
CA LEU A 229 29.15 -21.56 0.65
C LEU A 229 30.00 -20.28 0.77
N ARG A 230 30.20 -19.57 -0.35
CA ARG A 230 30.94 -18.32 -0.39
C ARG A 230 30.02 -17.17 -0.79
N ALA A 231 30.17 -16.03 -0.11
CA ALA A 231 29.56 -14.78 -0.53
C ALA A 231 30.40 -14.11 -1.63
N PHE A 232 29.74 -13.64 -2.68
CA PHE A 232 30.33 -12.97 -3.85
C PHE A 232 29.67 -11.59 -3.99
N GLY A 233 30.46 -10.56 -4.24
CA GLY A 233 29.97 -9.19 -4.30
C GLY A 233 29.56 -8.72 -2.91
N SER A 234 30.51 -8.15 -2.17
CA SER A 234 30.20 -7.42 -0.95
C SER A 234 29.26 -6.27 -1.28
N ASP A 235 28.01 -6.34 -0.81
CA ASP A 235 27.11 -5.19 -0.73
C ASP A 235 27.63 -4.29 0.39
N HIS A 236 28.75 -3.61 0.14
CA HIS A 236 29.23 -2.57 1.04
C HIS A 236 28.22 -1.43 0.95
N GLY A 237 27.21 -1.46 1.81
CA GLY A 237 26.19 -0.43 2.00
C GLY A 237 26.73 0.92 2.50
N GLU A 238 27.99 1.24 2.24
CA GLU A 238 28.57 2.56 2.47
C GLU A 238 28.70 3.29 1.14
N VAL A 239 27.59 3.91 0.72
CA VAL A 239 27.63 5.00 -0.26
C VAL A 239 28.19 6.22 0.47
N PHE A 240 29.51 6.26 0.63
CA PHE A 240 30.22 7.49 0.94
C PHE A 240 30.22 8.33 -0.35
N LEU A 241 29.59 9.51 -0.31
CA LEU A 241 29.65 10.50 -1.39
C LEU A 241 31.12 10.79 -1.73
N GLY A 242 31.62 10.22 -2.83
CA GLY A 242 33.00 10.40 -3.26
C GLY A 242 33.72 9.15 -3.80
N ARG A 243 33.05 7.99 -3.87
CA ARG A 243 33.65 6.77 -4.46
C ARG A 243 32.70 6.03 -5.40
N ASP A 244 32.07 6.77 -6.30
CA ASP A 244 31.57 6.19 -7.54
C ASP A 244 32.78 5.89 -8.45
N PHE A 245 32.95 4.61 -8.83
CA PHE A 245 33.45 4.13 -10.14
C PHE A 245 34.03 2.70 -10.11
N ALA A 246 34.21 2.07 -8.96
CA ALA A 246 34.63 0.67 -8.92
C ALA A 246 33.98 -0.09 -7.77
N SER A 247 32.79 -0.62 -8.03
CA SER A 247 32.41 -1.91 -7.44
C SER A 247 33.47 -2.91 -7.96
N SER A 248 34.58 -3.05 -7.23
CA SER A 248 35.57 -4.08 -7.56
C SER A 248 34.90 -5.41 -7.28
N GLN A 249 34.55 -6.16 -8.32
CA GLN A 249 34.16 -7.56 -8.16
C GLN A 249 35.30 -8.28 -7.43
N ASP A 250 35.00 -8.87 -6.29
CA ASP A 250 35.94 -9.62 -5.45
C ASP A 250 36.18 -11.04 -6.00
N TYR A 251 35.94 -11.23 -7.30
CA TYR A 251 36.00 -12.51 -7.99
C TYR A 251 36.43 -12.33 -9.46
N SER A 252 37.03 -13.38 -10.00
CA SER A 252 37.54 -13.43 -11.38
C SER A 252 36.41 -13.50 -12.43
N ASP A 253 36.73 -13.17 -13.68
CA ASP A 253 35.81 -13.34 -14.82
C ASP A 253 35.33 -14.79 -15.00
N GLU A 254 36.19 -15.77 -14.71
CA GLU A 254 35.80 -17.19 -14.72
C GLU A 254 34.72 -17.48 -13.67
N THR A 255 34.82 -16.85 -12.51
CA THR A 255 33.79 -16.96 -11.46
C THR A 255 32.52 -16.23 -11.85
N ALA A 256 32.63 -15.05 -12.48
CA ALA A 256 31.49 -14.31 -13.01
C ALA A 256 30.71 -15.15 -14.03
N ALA A 257 31.41 -15.76 -14.99
CA ALA A 257 30.79 -16.66 -15.97
C ALA A 257 30.09 -17.87 -15.32
N LYS A 258 30.66 -18.43 -14.24
CA LYS A 258 30.01 -19.50 -13.45
C LYS A 258 28.76 -19.02 -12.72
N ILE A 259 28.77 -17.80 -12.18
CA ILE A 259 27.60 -17.18 -11.55
C ILE A 259 26.48 -17.02 -12.58
N ASP A 260 26.78 -16.46 -13.75
CA ASP A 260 25.79 -16.25 -14.81
C ASP A 260 25.22 -17.57 -15.33
N ALA A 261 26.06 -18.59 -15.51
CA ALA A 261 25.61 -19.93 -15.89
C ALA A 261 24.66 -20.55 -14.86
N GLU A 262 24.95 -20.40 -13.56
CA GLU A 262 24.10 -20.91 -12.49
C GLU A 262 22.77 -20.15 -12.41
N ILE A 263 22.79 -18.82 -12.55
CA ILE A 263 21.57 -17.99 -12.60
C ILE A 263 20.69 -18.45 -13.77
N HIS A 264 21.28 -18.61 -14.95
CA HIS A 264 20.57 -19.08 -16.14
C HIS A 264 19.96 -20.46 -15.93
N ALA A 265 20.69 -21.39 -15.31
CA ALA A 265 20.19 -22.73 -14.99
C ALA A 265 18.99 -22.69 -14.02
N ILE A 266 19.06 -21.88 -12.96
CA ILE A 266 17.96 -21.73 -11.98
C ILE A 266 16.70 -21.17 -12.66
N ILE A 267 16.85 -20.12 -13.47
CA ILE A 267 15.72 -19.51 -14.19
C ILE A 267 15.10 -20.49 -15.18
N THR A 268 15.94 -21.22 -15.93
CA THR A 268 15.47 -22.19 -16.93
C THR A 268 14.72 -23.35 -16.28
N GLU A 269 15.26 -23.92 -15.19
CA GLU A 269 14.60 -24.98 -14.41
C GLU A 269 13.24 -24.51 -13.88
N ALA A 270 13.18 -23.29 -13.33
CA ALA A 270 11.95 -22.70 -12.82
C ALA A 270 10.92 -22.42 -13.94
N TYR A 271 11.37 -21.98 -15.12
CA TYR A 271 10.51 -21.75 -16.27
C TYR A 271 9.89 -23.04 -16.80
N GLU A 272 10.69 -24.09 -16.96
CA GLU A 272 10.19 -25.40 -17.39
C GLU A 272 9.22 -25.99 -16.37
N ARG A 273 9.51 -25.84 -15.07
CA ARG A 273 8.58 -26.23 -14.00
C ARG A 273 7.26 -25.46 -14.08
N ALA A 274 7.31 -24.15 -14.32
CA ALA A 274 6.12 -23.32 -14.49
C ALA A 274 5.28 -23.81 -15.68
N LYS A 275 5.92 -24.06 -16.83
CA LYS A 275 5.22 -24.61 -18.01
C LYS A 275 4.59 -25.97 -17.74
N GLN A 276 5.28 -26.86 -17.03
CA GLN A 276 4.74 -28.17 -16.71
C GLN A 276 3.48 -28.05 -15.86
N ILE A 277 3.52 -27.27 -14.77
CA ILE A 277 2.38 -27.05 -13.88
C ILE A 277 1.18 -26.47 -14.65
N LEU A 278 1.41 -25.51 -15.54
CA LEU A 278 0.34 -24.89 -16.34
C LEU A 278 -0.25 -25.85 -17.37
N ASN A 279 0.57 -26.67 -18.04
CA ASN A 279 0.07 -27.70 -18.96
C ASN A 279 -0.74 -28.78 -18.23
N ASP A 280 -0.30 -29.20 -17.04
CA ASP A 280 -1.04 -30.16 -16.21
C ASP A 280 -2.40 -29.60 -15.72
N ASN A 281 -2.57 -28.27 -15.72
CA ASN A 281 -3.77 -27.56 -15.27
C ASN A 281 -4.40 -26.70 -16.39
N ILE A 282 -4.25 -27.10 -17.66
CA ILE A 282 -4.63 -26.26 -18.81
C ILE A 282 -6.13 -25.90 -18.82
N ASP A 283 -7.00 -26.83 -18.44
CA ASP A 283 -8.44 -26.62 -18.37
C ASP A 283 -8.80 -25.54 -17.32
N LYS A 284 -8.08 -25.53 -16.19
CA LYS A 284 -8.24 -24.52 -15.14
C LYS A 284 -7.74 -23.16 -15.60
N LEU A 285 -6.62 -23.13 -16.33
CA LEU A 285 -6.07 -21.90 -16.89
C LEU A 285 -7.07 -21.23 -17.84
N HIS A 286 -7.67 -22.00 -18.76
CA HIS A 286 -8.72 -21.49 -19.65
C HIS A 286 -9.94 -20.97 -18.88
N PHE A 287 -10.45 -21.76 -17.93
CA PHE A 287 -11.62 -21.39 -17.14
C PHE A 287 -11.42 -20.09 -16.36
N ILE A 288 -10.29 -19.98 -15.65
CA ILE A 288 -9.98 -18.81 -14.81
C ILE A 288 -9.77 -17.58 -15.70
N ALA A 289 -9.02 -17.71 -16.80
CA ALA A 289 -8.80 -16.60 -17.71
C ALA A 289 -10.10 -16.11 -18.36
N GLU A 290 -10.99 -17.00 -18.77
CA GLU A 290 -12.30 -16.63 -19.32
C GLU A 290 -13.19 -15.93 -18.28
N PHE A 291 -13.19 -16.43 -17.04
CA PHE A 291 -13.89 -15.77 -15.95
C PHE A 291 -13.35 -14.35 -15.72
N LEU A 292 -12.03 -14.17 -15.69
CA LEU A 292 -11.40 -12.86 -15.53
C LEU A 292 -11.70 -11.91 -16.69
N VAL A 293 -11.75 -12.40 -17.94
CA VAL A 293 -12.15 -11.56 -19.07
C VAL A 293 -13.58 -11.02 -18.90
N LYS A 294 -14.49 -11.85 -18.38
CA LYS A 294 -15.90 -11.49 -18.13
C LYS A 294 -16.07 -10.57 -16.91
N ASN A 295 -15.49 -10.94 -15.76
CA ASN A 295 -15.75 -10.33 -14.46
C ASN A 295 -14.64 -9.39 -13.95
N GLU A 296 -13.48 -9.35 -14.62
CA GLU A 296 -12.29 -8.53 -14.35
C GLU A 296 -11.55 -8.81 -13.03
N ILE A 297 -12.25 -9.36 -12.04
CA ILE A 297 -11.74 -9.69 -10.71
C ILE A 297 -12.24 -11.08 -10.33
N MET A 298 -11.38 -11.86 -9.67
CA MET A 298 -11.73 -13.12 -9.01
C MET A 298 -11.20 -13.09 -7.56
N ASP A 299 -12.08 -13.32 -6.59
CA ASP A 299 -11.73 -13.43 -5.17
C ASP A 299 -11.03 -14.77 -4.88
N GLY A 300 -10.24 -14.83 -3.81
CA GLY A 300 -9.53 -16.05 -3.39
C GLY A 300 -10.45 -17.23 -3.09
N GLU A 301 -11.66 -16.98 -2.58
CA GLU A 301 -12.67 -18.03 -2.38
C GLU A 301 -13.19 -18.59 -3.71
N GLN A 302 -13.42 -17.72 -4.70
CA GLN A 302 -13.85 -18.12 -6.04
C GLN A 302 -12.74 -18.90 -6.75
N PHE A 303 -11.50 -18.41 -6.64
CA PHE A 303 -10.32 -19.06 -7.19
C PHE A 303 -10.10 -20.44 -6.56
N LYS A 304 -10.20 -20.55 -5.24
CA LYS A 304 -10.10 -21.83 -4.54
C LYS A 304 -11.18 -22.82 -5.00
N ALA A 305 -12.43 -22.36 -5.13
CA ALA A 305 -13.51 -23.18 -5.66
C ALA A 305 -13.24 -23.63 -7.11
N ALA A 306 -12.70 -22.74 -7.95
CA ALA A 306 -12.32 -23.04 -9.32
C ALA A 306 -11.17 -24.07 -9.42
N MET A 307 -10.23 -24.06 -8.47
CA MET A 307 -9.12 -25.01 -8.42
C MET A 307 -9.55 -26.38 -7.86
N GLU A 308 -10.30 -26.43 -6.76
CA GLU A 308 -10.68 -27.67 -6.06
C GLU A 308 -11.88 -28.39 -6.67
N GLY A 309 -12.77 -27.66 -7.35
CA GLY A 309 -14.00 -28.20 -7.93
C GLY A 309 -14.17 -27.83 -9.40
N THR A 310 -15.38 -27.96 -9.94
CA THR A 310 -15.73 -27.49 -11.29
C THR A 310 -16.96 -26.59 -11.21
N PRO A 311 -16.86 -25.43 -10.55
CA PRO A 311 -17.99 -24.53 -10.40
C PRO A 311 -18.39 -23.93 -11.75
N THR A 312 -19.66 -23.57 -11.89
CA THR A 312 -20.12 -22.78 -13.03
C THR A 312 -19.81 -21.30 -12.80
N PHE A 313 -19.78 -20.49 -13.87
CA PHE A 313 -19.65 -19.03 -13.73
C PHE A 313 -20.77 -18.42 -12.91
N GLU A 314 -21.98 -18.98 -13.01
CA GLU A 314 -23.16 -18.52 -12.26
C GLU A 314 -22.98 -18.73 -10.76
N GLU A 315 -22.44 -19.88 -10.33
CA GLU A 315 -22.15 -20.16 -8.92
C GLU A 315 -21.11 -19.19 -8.35
N LEU A 316 -20.05 -18.90 -9.12
CA LEU A 316 -19.03 -17.93 -8.69
C LEU A 316 -19.59 -16.51 -8.61
N GLU A 317 -20.40 -16.09 -9.59
CA GLU A 317 -21.05 -14.78 -9.60
C GLU A 317 -22.06 -14.63 -8.45
N GLU A 318 -22.77 -15.71 -8.09
CA GLU A 318 -23.69 -15.74 -6.96
C GLU A 318 -22.95 -15.54 -5.62
N MET A 319 -21.74 -16.08 -5.44
CA MET A 319 -20.93 -15.82 -4.25
C MET A 319 -20.66 -14.33 -4.05
N THR A 320 -20.27 -13.62 -5.11
CA THR A 320 -20.04 -12.16 -5.06
C THR A 320 -21.35 -11.41 -4.82
N ALA A 321 -22.44 -11.80 -5.50
CA ALA A 321 -23.74 -11.16 -5.35
C ALA A 321 -24.30 -11.32 -3.92
N ALA A 322 -24.10 -12.48 -3.29
CA ALA A 322 -24.50 -12.74 -1.92
C ALA A 322 -23.76 -11.83 -0.92
N LYS A 323 -22.44 -11.66 -1.09
CA LYS A 323 -21.63 -10.70 -0.29
C LYS A 323 -22.13 -9.28 -0.45
N GLN A 324 -22.38 -8.84 -1.69
CA GLN A 324 -22.89 -7.49 -1.97
C GLN A 324 -24.28 -7.24 -1.39
N ARG A 325 -25.19 -8.24 -1.45
CA ARG A 325 -26.53 -8.11 -0.86
C ARG A 325 -26.44 -7.91 0.66
N LYS A 326 -25.62 -8.71 1.35
CA LYS A 326 -25.41 -8.58 2.79
C LYS A 326 -24.83 -7.21 3.16
N SER A 327 -23.82 -6.75 2.44
CA SER A 327 -23.25 -5.40 2.62
C SER A 327 -24.31 -4.30 2.44
N ARG A 328 -25.17 -4.38 1.40
CA ARG A 328 -26.25 -3.41 1.18
C ARG A 328 -27.26 -3.38 2.33
N GLU A 329 -27.69 -4.55 2.81
CA GLU A 329 -28.63 -4.66 3.93
C GLU A 329 -28.06 -4.02 5.20
N GLU A 330 -26.81 -4.32 5.56
CA GLU A 330 -26.13 -3.73 6.72
C GLU A 330 -25.97 -2.20 6.59
N ASN A 331 -25.62 -1.72 5.39
CA ASN A 331 -25.48 -0.29 5.12
C ASN A 331 -26.81 0.47 5.20
N GLU A 332 -27.89 -0.11 4.68
CA GLU A 332 -29.23 0.49 4.79
C GLU A 332 -29.71 0.55 6.24
N GLU A 333 -29.50 -0.52 7.02
CA GLU A 333 -29.85 -0.54 8.43
C GLU A 333 -29.09 0.56 9.20
N ARG A 334 -27.78 0.70 8.94
CA ARG A 334 -26.97 1.76 9.55
C ARG A 334 -27.46 3.14 9.17
N ARG A 335 -27.77 3.36 7.89
CA ARG A 335 -28.28 4.67 7.41
C ARG A 335 -29.58 5.04 8.09
N ARG A 336 -30.52 4.11 8.23
CA ARG A 336 -31.79 4.32 8.96
C ARG A 336 -31.56 4.71 10.42
N LYS A 337 -30.66 4.00 11.12
CA LYS A 337 -30.28 4.34 12.50
C LYS A 337 -29.64 5.73 12.61
N GLN A 338 -28.75 6.09 11.69
CA GLN A 338 -28.13 7.41 11.65
C GLN A 338 -29.13 8.54 11.41
N GLU A 339 -30.11 8.34 10.52
CA GLU A 339 -31.18 9.30 10.28
C GLU A 339 -32.08 9.48 11.51
N GLU A 340 -32.41 8.38 12.21
CA GLU A 340 -33.17 8.41 13.46
C GLU A 340 -32.40 9.14 14.57
N GLU A 341 -31.13 8.80 14.80
CA GLU A 341 -30.26 9.47 15.76
C GLU A 341 -30.13 10.97 15.44
N ARG A 342 -30.00 11.34 14.15
CA ARG A 342 -29.93 12.75 13.74
C ARG A 342 -31.24 13.48 14.04
N ARG A 343 -32.39 12.86 13.76
CA ARG A 343 -33.71 13.45 14.07
C ARG A 343 -33.89 13.67 15.57
N ILE A 344 -33.53 12.69 16.40
CA ILE A 344 -33.59 12.81 17.86
C ILE A 344 -32.69 13.97 18.33
N ARG A 345 -31.45 14.03 17.83
CA ARG A 345 -30.49 15.07 18.20
C ARG A 345 -30.93 16.48 17.76
N GLU A 346 -31.59 16.60 16.59
CA GLU A 346 -32.20 17.84 16.12
C GLU A 346 -33.41 18.26 16.98
N GLU A 347 -34.25 17.33 17.41
CA GLU A 347 -35.36 17.60 18.32
C GLU A 347 -34.89 18.02 19.71
N GLU A 348 -33.85 17.37 20.24
CA GLU A 348 -33.20 17.76 21.51
C GLU A 348 -32.57 19.14 21.42
N ALA A 349 -31.85 19.44 20.34
CA ALA A 349 -31.26 20.77 20.12
C ALA A 349 -32.33 21.87 20.02
N LYS A 350 -33.46 21.60 19.36
CA LYS A 350 -34.60 22.53 19.31
C LYS A 350 -35.21 22.77 20.69
N LYS A 351 -35.43 21.70 21.48
CA LYS A 351 -35.94 21.82 22.86
C LYS A 351 -34.98 22.61 23.76
N ALA A 352 -33.67 22.35 23.66
CA ALA A 352 -32.66 23.09 24.41
C ALA A 352 -32.64 24.59 24.04
N ALA A 353 -32.72 24.90 22.73
CA ALA A 353 -32.80 26.28 22.26
C ALA A 353 -34.08 27.00 22.73
N GLU A 354 -35.23 26.31 22.75
CA GLU A 354 -36.48 26.86 23.28
C GLU A 354 -36.43 27.10 24.81
N GLU A 355 -35.78 26.21 25.56
CA GLU A 355 -35.58 26.39 27.01
C GLU A 355 -34.63 27.54 27.33
N ASP A 356 -33.54 27.70 26.56
CA ASP A 356 -32.62 28.83 26.72
C ASP A 356 -33.28 30.16 26.33
N ALA A 357 -34.13 30.17 25.30
CA ALA A 357 -34.94 31.35 24.95
C ALA A 357 -35.92 31.73 26.06
N LYS A 358 -36.59 30.75 26.70
CA LYS A 358 -37.48 30.97 27.86
C LYS A 358 -36.73 31.42 29.11
N LYS A 359 -35.51 30.93 29.35
CA LYS A 359 -34.65 31.41 30.45
C LYS A 359 -34.20 32.86 30.23
N LYS A 360 -33.86 33.23 28.99
CA LYS A 360 -33.53 34.62 28.64
C LYS A 360 -34.75 35.55 28.80
N SER A 361 -35.96 35.12 28.40
CA SER A 361 -37.17 35.93 28.58
C SER A 361 -37.57 36.12 30.05
N ARG A 362 -37.41 35.10 30.90
CA ARG A 362 -37.64 35.20 32.35
C ARG A 362 -36.63 36.11 33.06
N LYS A 363 -35.39 36.20 32.57
CA LYS A 363 -34.39 37.14 33.08
C LYS A 363 -34.71 38.60 32.71
N THR A 364 -35.34 38.85 31.57
CA THR A 364 -35.80 40.20 31.17
C THR A 364 -37.07 40.63 31.88
N GLU A 365 -37.98 39.72 32.26
CA GLU A 365 -39.18 40.05 33.06
C GLU A 365 -38.89 40.21 34.56
N GLY A 366 -37.77 39.67 35.06
CA GLY A 366 -37.34 39.82 36.46
C GLY A 366 -36.62 41.15 36.78
N LEU A 367 -36.36 42.00 35.78
CA LEU A 367 -35.67 43.30 35.95
C LEU A 367 -36.60 44.53 35.91
N SER A 368 -37.93 44.34 35.92
CA SER A 368 -38.89 45.46 35.86
C SER A 368 -39.61 45.76 37.18
N SER A 369 -39.10 45.31 38.33
CA SER A 369 -39.65 45.68 39.64
C SER A 369 -38.53 45.97 40.65
N GLU A 370 -37.96 47.16 40.57
CA GLU A 370 -37.47 47.98 41.70
C GLU A 370 -36.57 49.09 41.13
N THR A 371 -37.16 50.27 40.93
CA THR A 371 -36.42 51.53 40.85
C THR A 371 -37.00 52.44 41.92
N ASP A 372 -36.20 52.81 42.91
CA ASP A 372 -36.27 54.12 43.54
C ASP A 372 -34.99 54.44 44.35
N PHE A 373 -34.40 55.59 43.99
CA PHE A 373 -33.57 56.53 44.76
C PHE A 373 -32.07 56.26 45.06
N ASP A 374 -31.24 56.92 44.21
CA ASP A 374 -30.24 57.98 44.46
C ASP A 374 -29.12 57.89 45.53
N ASP A 375 -27.91 58.14 44.98
CA ASP A 375 -26.79 58.97 45.46
C ASP A 375 -25.93 58.54 46.66
N ALA A 376 -24.67 58.16 46.36
CA ALA A 376 -23.49 59.04 46.49
C ALA A 376 -22.18 58.29 46.84
N GLU A 377 -21.15 58.60 46.05
CA GLU A 377 -19.71 58.71 46.37
C GLU A 377 -18.88 57.54 46.94
N SER A 378 -17.98 57.09 46.05
CA SER A 378 -16.51 57.09 46.20
C SER A 378 -15.77 55.88 46.81
N ASN A 379 -14.76 55.48 46.01
CA ASN A 379 -13.45 54.93 46.32
C ASN A 379 -13.20 53.41 46.44
N THR A 380 -12.49 52.95 45.40
CA THR A 380 -11.25 52.13 45.41
C THR A 380 -11.28 50.72 45.97
N ALA A 381 -11.15 49.72 45.10
CA ALA A 381 -9.93 48.90 45.01
C ALA A 381 -10.05 47.91 43.82
N GLU A 382 -8.95 47.80 43.09
CA GLU A 382 -8.69 46.92 41.95
C GLU A 382 -8.85 45.43 42.30
N THR A 383 -9.35 44.62 41.35
CA THR A 383 -8.66 43.40 40.85
C THR A 383 -9.37 42.95 39.57
N GLU A 384 -8.65 43.06 38.45
CA GLU A 384 -9.02 42.56 37.13
C GLU A 384 -8.72 41.06 37.00
N VAL A 385 -9.66 40.30 36.42
CA VAL A 385 -9.35 39.11 35.61
C VAL A 385 -10.24 39.18 34.37
N GLU A 386 -9.58 39.30 33.21
CA GLU A 386 -10.16 39.34 31.87
C GLU A 386 -10.87 38.03 31.50
N SER A 387 -12.06 38.18 30.93
CA SER A 387 -12.69 37.21 30.04
C SER A 387 -12.47 37.65 28.60
N ILE A 388 -11.82 36.80 27.80
CA ILE A 388 -11.69 36.96 26.34
C ILE A 388 -13.00 36.52 25.70
N ASP A 389 -13.62 37.45 24.98
CA ASP A 389 -14.76 37.21 24.11
C ASP A 389 -14.28 37.07 22.65
N ALA A 390 -15.00 36.24 21.91
CA ALA A 390 -14.76 35.93 20.52
C ALA A 390 -15.70 36.73 19.63
N SER A 391 -15.16 37.46 18.64
CA SER A 391 -15.59 37.39 17.23
C SER A 391 -15.06 38.55 16.39
N GLU A 392 -14.59 38.20 15.18
CA GLU A 392 -14.67 38.97 13.92
C GLU A 392 -13.83 40.26 13.80
N ASN A 393 -12.84 40.29 12.91
CA ASN A 393 -13.08 40.58 11.49
C ASN A 393 -11.80 40.49 10.63
N SER A 394 -12.08 40.48 9.33
CA SER A 394 -11.20 40.41 8.17
C SER A 394 -10.35 41.66 7.91
N ASP A 395 -9.42 41.47 6.97
CA ASP A 395 -8.93 42.41 5.93
C ASP A 395 -7.62 43.20 6.10
N TYR A 396 -6.69 42.85 5.18
CA TYR A 396 -5.65 43.64 4.48
C TYR A 396 -4.48 44.23 5.31
N ASP A 397 -3.20 44.08 4.90
CA ASP A 397 -2.64 44.69 3.70
C ASP A 397 -1.45 43.95 3.04
N ASP A 398 -1.39 44.22 1.73
CA ASP A 398 -0.40 43.98 0.68
C ASP A 398 0.87 44.84 0.84
N VAL A 399 2.05 44.25 0.60
CA VAL A 399 3.24 44.96 0.10
C VAL A 399 4.00 44.05 -0.88
N THR A 400 3.82 44.33 -2.16
CA THR A 400 4.70 44.02 -3.29
C THR A 400 6.15 44.50 -3.09
N THR A 401 7.14 43.70 -3.51
CA THR A 401 8.18 44.11 -4.49
C THR A 401 9.09 42.95 -4.92
N GLU A 402 9.22 42.82 -6.25
CA GLU A 402 10.40 42.38 -7.04
C GLU A 402 10.76 40.88 -7.11
N GLU A 403 10.12 40.18 -8.06
CA GLU A 403 10.69 39.01 -8.73
C GLU A 403 11.46 39.46 -9.99
N THR A 404 12.74 39.14 -10.02
CA THR A 404 13.56 39.13 -11.25
C THR A 404 13.47 37.78 -11.94
N SER A 405 13.26 37.87 -13.25
CA SER A 405 13.25 36.84 -14.29
C SER A 405 14.49 35.94 -14.36
N GLU A 406 14.29 34.64 -14.64
CA GLU A 406 15.16 33.63 -15.32
C GLU A 406 14.65 32.23 -14.86
N GLU A 407 14.37 31.19 -15.64
CA GLU A 407 14.45 30.83 -17.06
C GLU A 407 13.35 29.79 -17.33
N ALA A 408 12.63 29.92 -18.44
CA ALA A 408 11.93 28.83 -19.09
C ALA A 408 12.82 28.34 -20.23
N GLN A 409 13.16 27.06 -20.26
CA GLN A 409 13.79 26.44 -21.43
C GLN A 409 12.73 25.64 -22.19
N ASP A 410 12.27 26.26 -23.27
CA ASP A 410 11.67 25.61 -24.42
C ASP A 410 12.70 24.66 -25.05
N LEU A 411 12.27 23.43 -25.34
CA LEU A 411 13.00 22.50 -26.20
C LEU A 411 12.48 22.67 -27.63
N GLU A 412 13.16 23.53 -28.39
CA GLU A 412 13.12 23.49 -29.85
C GLU A 412 14.06 22.41 -30.38
N ILE A 413 13.52 21.69 -31.36
CA ILE A 413 14.16 20.71 -32.21
C ILE A 413 14.96 21.49 -33.26
N GLU A 414 16.26 21.22 -33.42
CA GLU A 414 16.93 21.39 -34.71
C GLU A 414 18.09 20.41 -34.92
N GLU A 415 18.11 19.86 -36.13
CA GLU A 415 19.13 19.04 -36.74
C GLU A 415 20.43 19.81 -36.99
N SER A 416 21.58 19.17 -36.78
CA SER A 416 22.78 19.24 -37.65
C SER A 416 23.79 18.23 -37.09
N ALA A 417 24.23 17.22 -37.85
CA ALA A 417 25.16 17.28 -38.97
C ALA A 417 26.59 17.68 -38.55
N SER A 418 27.43 16.68 -38.24
CA SER A 418 28.83 16.58 -38.67
C SER A 418 29.23 15.10 -38.56
N ASP A 419 29.38 14.42 -39.68
CA ASP A 419 30.67 14.18 -40.34
C ASP A 419 31.61 13.32 -39.48
N ASP A 420 31.61 12.01 -39.76
CA ASP A 420 32.88 11.29 -39.91
C ASP A 420 32.72 10.02 -40.77
N GLU A 421 33.57 9.98 -41.80
CA GLU A 421 34.20 8.82 -42.45
C GLU A 421 33.35 7.81 -43.25
N LYS A 422 33.25 8.06 -44.57
CA LYS A 422 33.35 7.01 -45.60
C LYS A 422 34.10 7.48 -46.84
N LYS A 423 35.30 6.94 -47.04
CA LYS A 423 36.06 6.73 -48.29
C LYS A 423 37.22 5.80 -47.93
N ASP A 424 37.58 4.73 -48.61
CA ASP A 424 37.27 4.18 -49.93
C ASP A 424 37.56 2.66 -49.83
N ASP A 425 36.79 1.81 -50.51
CA ASP A 425 37.24 0.48 -50.93
C ASP A 425 36.67 0.14 -52.32
N GLU A 426 37.59 0.25 -53.30
CA GLU A 426 37.74 -0.47 -54.58
C GLU A 426 36.68 -0.40 -55.71
N PRO A 427 37.10 -0.61 -56.99
CA PRO A 427 38.40 -0.40 -57.64
C PRO A 427 38.35 0.59 -58.84
#